data_AF-A0A7C4SAN3-F1
#
_entry.id   AF-A0A7C4SAN3-F1
#
_cell.length_a   1.000
_cell.length_b   1.000
_cell.length_c   1.000
_cell.angle_alpha   90.00
_cell.angle_beta   90.00
_cell.angle_gamma   90.00
#
_symmetry.space_group_name_H-M   'P 1'
#
loop_
_entity.id
_entity.type
_entity.pdbx_description
1 polymer ?
#
loop_
_entity_poly.entity_id
_entity_poly.type
_entity_poly.pdbx_seq_one_letter_code
_entity_poly.pdbx_strand_id
1 'polypeptide(L)'
;MVPDAHDAGRKGGAPDPGLLSRTGDGEKAMELRTRGGYGRLRERREGIGVRTLREEVPLGRTKSADGGGDEMKRVVVIGLGIFGFHLVKDLFENGVEVIAIDKNKELVQKIRDFSTKAIVADGTDKELMESIGIHEDDVVIVSFGEDLAAATLVTLHLKELNVKQIIVKAPNDEHKRVLERVGATEVLIPEKEMADKIARSLISPNVLDFIPISKEFTVSEIASPPAFFGKTIGQLHLRTKYHIEVIAVKEVLSDRVVMIPRADYVIKDSDILVVIGRREDIEKLG
;
A
#
# COMPACT_ATOMS: atom_id res chain seq x y z
N MET A 1 -11.38 63.60 -25.98
CA MET A 1 -12.84 63.36 -25.95
C MET A 1 -13.19 62.77 -24.58
N VAL A 2 -13.63 63.63 -23.67
CA VAL A 2 -14.67 63.30 -22.67
C VAL A 2 -16.02 63.48 -23.39
N PRO A 3 -17.15 62.84 -23.01
CA PRO A 3 -17.89 62.99 -21.72
C PRO A 3 -18.34 61.61 -21.15
N ASP A 4 -19.09 61.37 -20.08
CA ASP A 4 -19.63 62.02 -18.85
C ASP A 4 -20.19 60.79 -18.06
N ALA A 5 -19.92 60.52 -16.78
CA ALA A 5 -20.35 61.18 -15.54
C ALA A 5 -21.87 61.29 -15.35
N HIS A 6 -22.42 60.51 -14.40
CA HIS A 6 -23.43 60.87 -13.37
C HIS A 6 -24.04 59.56 -12.79
N ASP A 7 -24.41 59.39 -11.53
CA ASP A 7 -24.22 60.07 -10.24
C ASP A 7 -25.03 59.26 -9.18
N ALA A 8 -24.75 59.52 -7.91
CA ALA A 8 -25.52 59.26 -6.69
C ALA A 8 -25.53 57.81 -6.14
N GLY A 9 -25.10 57.51 -4.91
CA GLY A 9 -24.86 58.33 -3.74
C GLY A 9 -25.84 57.98 -2.61
N ARG A 10 -25.34 57.33 -1.54
CA ARG A 10 -25.81 57.37 -0.13
C ARG A 10 -24.95 56.39 0.69
N LYS A 11 -24.02 56.84 1.54
CA LYS A 11 -24.13 57.41 2.90
C LYS A 11 -24.56 56.41 3.99
N GLY A 12 -23.70 56.31 5.02
CA GLY A 12 -23.94 55.72 6.34
C GLY A 12 -23.05 54.48 6.55
N GLY A 13 -22.13 54.40 7.50
CA GLY A 13 -21.69 55.27 8.60
C GLY A 13 -20.67 54.43 9.38
N ALA A 14 -19.52 54.99 9.72
CA ALA A 14 -18.56 54.31 10.58
C ALA A 14 -19.03 54.41 12.04
N PRO A 15 -18.97 53.33 12.83
CA PRO A 15 -18.97 53.45 14.29
C PRO A 15 -17.54 53.42 14.83
N ASP A 16 -17.35 54.37 15.73
CA ASP A 16 -16.31 54.64 16.73
C ASP A 16 -15.52 53.44 17.30
N PRO A 17 -14.23 53.61 17.68
CA PRO A 17 -13.43 52.60 18.36
C PRO A 17 -13.58 52.72 19.88
N GLY A 18 -14.07 51.66 20.52
CA GLY A 18 -13.84 51.43 21.94
C GLY A 18 -15.06 50.97 22.74
N LEU A 19 -15.04 49.69 23.13
CA LEU A 19 -15.15 49.36 24.55
C LEU A 19 -14.51 47.98 24.78
N LEU A 20 -13.38 48.01 25.47
CA LEU A 20 -12.79 46.86 26.13
C LEU A 20 -13.75 46.39 27.23
N SER A 21 -14.26 45.17 27.13
CA SER A 21 -14.62 44.38 28.30
C SER A 21 -13.96 43.01 28.18
N ARG A 22 -12.91 42.83 28.97
CA ARG A 22 -12.28 41.54 29.25
C ARG A 22 -13.26 40.66 30.01
N THR A 23 -13.54 39.47 29.48
CA THR A 23 -13.76 38.23 30.25
C THR A 23 -13.72 37.03 29.30
N GLY A 24 -12.82 36.07 29.58
CA GLY A 24 -12.96 34.64 29.27
C GLY A 24 -12.89 34.18 27.80
N ASP A 25 -11.82 33.49 27.47
CA ASP A 25 -11.70 32.41 26.47
C ASP A 25 -12.21 32.69 25.04
N GLY A 26 -11.23 32.87 24.13
CA GLY A 26 -11.47 33.10 22.72
C GLY A 26 -11.86 31.83 21.97
N GLU A 27 -13.09 31.82 21.44
CA GLU A 27 -13.43 31.18 20.18
C GLU A 27 -14.31 32.16 19.38
N LYS A 28 -13.80 32.65 18.24
CA LYS A 28 -14.64 33.23 17.18
C LYS A 28 -14.66 32.24 16.03
N ALA A 29 -15.74 31.46 15.91
CA ALA A 29 -16.02 30.64 14.76
C ALA A 29 -16.45 31.53 13.58
N MET A 30 -15.78 31.37 12.44
CA MET A 30 -16.21 31.90 11.15
C MET A 30 -16.99 30.79 10.45
N GLU A 31 -18.32 30.90 10.37
CA GLU A 31 -19.18 29.96 9.64
C GLU A 31 -19.09 30.21 8.13
N LEU A 32 -18.38 29.33 7.42
CA LEU A 32 -18.51 29.15 5.98
C LEU A 32 -19.45 27.98 5.70
N ARG A 33 -20.64 28.28 5.18
CA ARG A 33 -21.60 27.28 4.68
C ARG A 33 -21.07 26.68 3.37
N THR A 34 -20.59 25.44 3.41
CA THR A 34 -20.54 24.56 2.24
C THR A 34 -21.03 23.16 2.61
N ARG A 35 -21.77 22.56 1.67
CA ARG A 35 -22.41 21.24 1.78
C ARG A 35 -21.34 20.14 1.78
N GLY A 36 -21.26 19.38 2.87
CA GLY A 36 -20.37 18.23 3.00
C GLY A 36 -19.89 18.15 4.44
N GLY A 37 -20.64 17.44 5.29
CA GLY A 37 -20.38 17.37 6.73
C GLY A 37 -19.02 16.76 7.04
N TYR A 38 -18.07 17.60 7.46
CA TYR A 38 -16.89 17.18 8.20
C TYR A 38 -17.17 17.39 9.69
N GLY A 39 -17.14 16.29 10.45
CA GLY A 39 -17.20 16.32 11.90
C GLY A 39 -16.02 17.10 12.49
N ARG A 40 -16.26 17.81 13.60
CA ARG A 40 -15.23 18.54 14.34
C ARG A 40 -14.08 17.60 14.73
N LEU A 41 -12.86 18.01 14.39
CA LEU A 41 -11.60 17.40 14.79
C LEU A 41 -11.51 17.35 16.33
N ARG A 42 -11.17 16.19 16.90
CA ARG A 42 -10.81 16.04 18.32
C ARG A 42 -9.38 15.54 18.40
N GLU A 43 -8.47 16.40 18.84
CA GLU A 43 -7.14 15.98 19.28
C GLU A 43 -7.25 15.45 20.71
N ARG A 44 -6.78 14.22 20.96
CA ARG A 44 -6.72 13.64 22.31
C ARG A 44 -5.28 13.28 22.65
N ARG A 45 -4.81 13.78 23.79
CA ARG A 45 -3.59 13.28 24.44
C ARG A 45 -3.98 12.06 25.26
N GLU A 46 -3.45 10.91 24.88
CA GLU A 46 -3.37 9.76 25.78
C GLU A 46 -2.02 9.86 26.49
N GLY A 47 -1.91 9.45 27.75
CA GLY A 47 -0.70 9.68 28.56
C GLY A 47 0.60 9.24 27.85
N ILE A 48 1.73 9.84 28.25
CA ILE A 48 3.11 9.60 27.76
C ILE A 48 3.21 9.71 26.23
N GLY A 49 3.44 10.91 25.68
CA GLY A 49 3.96 11.09 24.32
C GLY A 49 3.05 10.71 23.13
N VAL A 50 2.03 9.87 23.29
CA VAL A 50 1.14 9.40 22.22
C VAL A 50 0.17 10.50 21.80
N ARG A 51 0.11 10.78 20.50
CA ARG A 51 -0.93 11.65 19.93
C ARG A 51 -1.70 10.92 18.84
N THR A 52 -2.98 10.68 19.09
CA THR A 52 -3.90 10.09 18.12
C THR A 52 -4.55 11.20 17.29
N LEU A 53 -4.44 11.11 15.96
CA LEU A 53 -5.04 12.09 15.04
C LEU A 53 -6.43 11.70 14.53
N ARG A 54 -6.85 10.45 14.75
CA ARG A 54 -8.19 9.93 14.39
C ARG A 54 -8.53 8.68 15.21
N GLU A 55 -9.77 8.58 15.69
CA GLU A 55 -10.36 7.35 16.22
C GLU A 55 -11.75 7.13 15.58
N GLU A 56 -11.93 5.93 15.00
CA GLU A 56 -13.13 5.26 14.46
C GLU A 56 -13.99 5.91 13.35
N VAL A 57 -14.07 5.20 12.22
CA VAL A 57 -15.32 4.93 11.49
C VAL A 57 -15.37 3.41 11.34
N PRO A 58 -16.42 2.70 11.80
CA PRO A 58 -16.49 1.26 11.64
C PRO A 58 -16.51 0.93 10.14
N LEU A 59 -15.45 0.29 9.65
CA LEU A 59 -15.46 -0.36 8.34
C LEU A 59 -16.58 -1.42 8.40
N GLY A 60 -17.54 -1.33 7.48
CA GLY A 60 -18.62 -2.30 7.41
C GLY A 60 -18.03 -3.70 7.29
N ARG A 61 -18.31 -4.58 8.26
CA ARG A 61 -17.88 -5.98 8.22
C ARG A 61 -18.44 -6.63 6.95
N THR A 62 -17.66 -6.68 5.89
CA THR A 62 -17.94 -7.58 4.76
C THR A 62 -17.66 -8.99 5.25
N LYS A 63 -18.73 -9.71 5.60
CA LYS A 63 -18.66 -11.16 5.77
C LYS A 63 -18.18 -11.75 4.45
N SER A 64 -17.05 -12.43 4.47
CA SER A 64 -16.64 -13.32 3.39
C SER A 64 -17.77 -14.32 3.11
N ALA A 65 -18.08 -14.50 1.82
CA ALA A 65 -19.18 -15.36 1.37
C ALA A 65 -18.83 -16.85 1.40
N ASP A 66 -17.61 -17.21 1.80
CA ASP A 66 -17.19 -18.57 2.09
C ASP A 66 -17.28 -18.85 3.59
N GLY A 67 -17.85 -19.99 3.97
CA GLY A 67 -18.09 -20.38 5.36
C GLY A 67 -16.82 -20.71 6.17
N GLY A 68 -15.69 -20.05 5.93
CA GLY A 68 -14.49 -20.10 6.75
C GLY A 68 -14.32 -18.77 7.47
N GLY A 69 -14.60 -18.73 8.77
CA GLY A 69 -14.37 -17.55 9.58
C GLY A 69 -12.88 -17.31 9.79
N ASP A 70 -12.23 -16.65 8.84
CA ASP A 70 -10.96 -15.96 9.12
C ASP A 70 -11.31 -14.53 9.54
N GLU A 71 -11.18 -14.25 10.83
CA GLU A 71 -11.35 -12.91 11.37
C GLU A 71 -10.29 -12.02 10.72
N MET A 72 -10.71 -10.97 10.00
CA MET A 72 -9.79 -10.11 9.27
C MET A 72 -8.81 -9.47 10.27
N LYS A 73 -7.55 -9.92 10.23
CA LYS A 73 -6.53 -9.47 11.18
C LYS A 73 -6.25 -7.98 11.01
N ARG A 74 -6.20 -7.28 12.12
CA ARG A 74 -5.77 -5.89 12.19
C ARG A 74 -4.27 -5.79 11.87
N VAL A 75 -3.91 -4.80 11.07
CA VAL A 75 -2.52 -4.56 10.65
C VAL A 75 -1.99 -3.29 11.29
N VAL A 76 -0.81 -3.36 11.88
CA VAL A 76 -0.10 -2.20 12.45
C VAL A 76 1.15 -1.93 11.61
N VAL A 77 1.26 -0.74 11.03
CA VAL A 77 2.44 -0.34 10.24
C VAL A 77 3.22 0.72 11.01
N ILE A 78 4.47 0.39 11.35
CA ILE A 78 5.39 1.25 12.09
C ILE A 78 6.47 1.75 11.13
N GLY A 79 6.51 3.06 10.92
CA GLY A 79 7.36 3.72 9.94
C GLY A 79 6.62 3.99 8.63
N LEU A 80 6.34 5.27 8.37
CA LEU A 80 5.58 5.80 7.23
C LEU A 80 6.50 6.44 6.18
N GLY A 81 7.70 5.87 6.00
CA GLY A 81 8.51 6.13 4.81
C GLY A 81 7.78 5.71 3.52
N ILE A 82 8.44 5.79 2.37
CA ILE A 82 7.82 5.53 1.06
C ILE A 82 7.05 4.19 1.05
N PHE A 83 7.69 3.10 1.48
CA PHE A 83 7.08 1.77 1.51
C PHE A 83 5.89 1.71 2.47
N GLY A 84 6.07 2.07 3.74
CA GLY A 84 5.01 2.01 4.75
C GLY A 84 3.80 2.90 4.43
N PHE A 85 4.02 4.08 3.84
CA PHE A 85 2.94 4.97 3.42
C PHE A 85 2.04 4.32 2.36
N HIS A 86 2.63 3.77 1.30
CA HIS A 86 1.89 3.10 0.24
C HIS A 86 1.19 1.83 0.76
N LEU A 87 1.86 1.06 1.60
CA LEU A 87 1.30 -0.14 2.20
C LEU A 87 0.05 0.17 3.04
N VAL A 88 0.10 1.19 3.90
CA VAL A 88 -1.07 1.60 4.70
C VAL A 88 -2.24 1.98 3.80
N LYS A 89 -1.97 2.79 2.77
CA LYS A 89 -3.00 3.26 1.85
C LYS A 89 -3.67 2.09 1.13
N ASP A 90 -2.88 1.18 0.56
CA ASP A 90 -3.39 0.04 -0.20
C ASP A 90 -4.19 -0.91 0.72
N LEU A 91 -3.72 -1.17 1.94
CA LEU A 91 -4.45 -1.98 2.92
C LEU A 91 -5.80 -1.35 3.28
N PHE A 92 -5.82 -0.05 3.57
CA PHE A 92 -7.04 0.68 3.92
C PHE A 92 -8.05 0.71 2.78
N GLU A 93 -7.60 0.97 1.55
CA GLU A 93 -8.45 0.98 0.35
C GLU A 93 -9.06 -0.40 0.04
N ASN A 94 -8.40 -1.48 0.48
CA ASN A 94 -8.91 -2.85 0.40
C ASN A 94 -9.72 -3.27 1.65
N GLY A 95 -10.07 -2.33 2.53
CA GLY A 95 -10.96 -2.56 3.67
C GLY A 95 -10.31 -3.21 4.89
N VAL A 96 -8.97 -3.30 4.93
CA VAL A 96 -8.24 -3.83 6.08
C VAL A 96 -8.18 -2.78 7.18
N GLU A 97 -8.40 -3.21 8.43
CA GLU A 97 -8.19 -2.35 9.59
C GLU A 97 -6.69 -2.08 9.77
N VAL A 98 -6.27 -0.83 9.55
CA VAL A 98 -4.85 -0.46 9.60
C VAL A 98 -4.57 0.68 10.58
N ILE A 99 -3.60 0.44 11.47
CA ILE A 99 -3.03 1.44 12.39
C ILE A 99 -1.69 1.90 11.83
N ALA A 100 -1.56 3.20 11.61
CA ALA A 100 -0.38 3.84 11.04
C ALA A 100 0.40 4.60 12.13
N ILE A 101 1.70 4.33 12.27
CA ILE A 101 2.53 4.89 13.35
C ILE A 101 3.82 5.47 12.75
N ASP A 102 4.13 6.73 13.08
CA ASP A 102 5.42 7.35 12.78
C ASP A 102 5.74 8.48 13.77
N LYS A 103 7.02 8.79 13.98
CA LYS A 103 7.45 9.91 14.81
C LYS A 103 7.27 11.27 14.12
N ASN A 104 7.26 11.27 12.78
CA ASN A 104 7.08 12.44 11.94
C ASN A 104 5.58 12.78 11.84
N LYS A 105 5.19 13.87 12.49
CA LYS A 105 3.79 14.34 12.55
C LYS A 105 3.22 14.61 11.15
N GLU A 106 4.02 15.14 10.24
CA GLU A 106 3.59 15.50 8.89
C GLU A 106 3.23 14.24 8.07
N LEU A 107 3.98 13.15 8.22
CA LEU A 107 3.65 11.86 7.58
C LEU A 107 2.36 11.27 8.14
N VAL A 108 2.19 11.28 9.47
CA VAL A 108 0.97 10.79 10.13
C VAL A 108 -0.26 11.61 9.72
N GLN A 109 -0.11 12.93 9.56
CA GLN A 109 -1.20 13.78 9.06
C GLN A 109 -1.62 13.42 7.62
N LYS A 110 -0.66 13.11 6.74
CA LYS A 110 -0.94 12.75 5.34
C LYS A 110 -1.67 11.42 5.21
N ILE A 111 -1.37 10.44 6.09
CA ILE A 111 -1.98 9.11 6.02
C ILE A 111 -3.30 8.99 6.82
N ARG A 112 -3.63 9.99 7.63
CA ARG A 112 -4.80 9.97 8.54
C ARG A 112 -6.11 9.59 7.84
N ASP A 113 -6.31 10.09 6.63
CA ASP A 113 -7.55 9.85 5.88
C ASP A 113 -7.55 8.47 5.17
N PHE A 114 -6.38 7.80 5.12
CA PHE A 114 -6.14 6.48 4.53
C PHE A 114 -5.75 5.43 5.58
N SER A 115 -6.20 5.60 6.84
CA SER A 115 -5.95 4.65 7.92
C SER A 115 -7.11 4.63 8.91
N THR A 116 -7.26 3.52 9.64
CA THR A 116 -8.26 3.40 10.71
C THR A 116 -7.86 4.27 11.90
N LYS A 117 -6.58 4.20 12.28
CA LYS A 117 -5.99 5.01 13.36
C LYS A 117 -4.60 5.48 12.92
N ALA A 118 -4.29 6.75 13.18
CA ALA A 118 -3.00 7.35 12.86
C ALA A 118 -2.39 7.96 14.13
N ILE A 119 -1.18 7.52 14.48
CA ILE A 119 -0.55 7.79 15.76
C ILE A 119 0.83 8.42 15.54
N VAL A 120 1.06 9.56 16.19
CA VAL A 120 2.40 10.15 16.30
C VAL A 120 3.10 9.56 17.51
N ALA A 121 4.12 8.74 17.28
CA ALA A 121 4.86 8.03 18.32
C ALA A 121 6.26 7.60 17.81
N ASP A 122 7.24 7.58 18.72
CA ASP A 122 8.52 6.94 18.45
C ASP A 122 8.42 5.44 18.72
N GLY A 123 8.38 4.63 17.66
CA GLY A 123 8.26 3.18 17.79
C GLY A 123 9.43 2.50 18.52
N THR A 124 10.54 3.20 18.75
CA THR A 124 11.69 2.68 19.51
C THR A 124 11.51 2.77 21.03
N ASP A 125 10.51 3.52 21.50
CA ASP A 125 10.18 3.64 22.91
C ASP A 125 9.27 2.47 23.34
N LYS A 126 9.80 1.58 24.18
CA LYS A 126 9.10 0.39 24.67
C LYS A 126 7.80 0.75 25.42
N GLU A 127 7.84 1.75 26.30
CA GLU A 127 6.67 2.15 27.09
C GLU A 127 5.57 2.70 26.17
N LEU A 128 6.00 3.43 25.14
CA LEU A 128 5.09 3.97 24.12
C LEU A 128 4.45 2.85 23.29
N MET A 129 5.25 1.86 22.88
CA MET A 129 4.80 0.68 22.13
C MET A 129 3.76 -0.14 22.90
N GLU A 130 3.94 -0.32 24.21
CA GLU A 130 2.95 -0.95 25.09
C GLU A 130 1.65 -0.12 25.16
N SER A 131 1.77 1.21 25.24
CA SER A 131 0.61 2.11 25.35
C SER A 131 -0.23 2.24 24.07
N ILE A 132 0.35 1.95 22.91
CA ILE A 132 -0.32 2.03 21.59
C ILE A 132 -1.45 1.00 21.45
N GLY A 133 -1.43 -0.07 22.26
CA GLY A 133 -2.45 -1.12 22.23
C GLY A 133 -2.24 -2.17 21.13
N ILE A 134 -0.98 -2.50 20.83
CA ILE A 134 -0.65 -3.65 19.97
C ILE A 134 -0.99 -4.94 20.72
N HIS A 135 -1.61 -5.88 20.02
CA HIS A 135 -2.05 -7.17 20.54
C HIS A 135 -1.25 -8.32 19.92
N GLU A 136 -1.22 -9.47 20.60
CA GLU A 136 -0.48 -10.66 20.16
C GLU A 136 -0.95 -11.18 18.79
N ASP A 137 -2.22 -10.96 18.45
CA ASP A 137 -2.86 -11.42 17.20
C ASP A 137 -2.78 -10.41 16.04
N ASP A 138 -2.19 -9.23 16.26
CA ASP A 138 -1.95 -8.26 15.19
C ASP A 138 -0.89 -8.75 14.20
N VAL A 139 -1.01 -8.30 12.95
CA VAL A 139 0.11 -8.34 12.00
C VAL A 139 0.85 -7.02 12.10
N VAL A 140 2.11 -7.05 12.52
CA VAL A 140 2.92 -5.83 12.68
C VAL A 140 3.98 -5.76 11.60
N ILE A 141 4.00 -4.63 10.88
CA ILE A 141 4.92 -4.36 9.77
C ILE A 141 5.85 -3.22 10.17
N VAL A 142 7.15 -3.49 10.19
CA VAL A 142 8.19 -2.55 10.60
C VAL A 142 8.96 -2.07 9.37
N SER A 143 8.88 -0.76 9.09
CA SER A 143 9.42 -0.13 7.88
C SER A 143 10.26 1.13 8.20
N PHE A 144 11.39 0.95 8.89
CA PHE A 144 12.31 2.04 9.28
C PHE A 144 13.39 2.41 8.24
N GLY A 145 13.22 2.06 6.97
CA GLY A 145 14.17 2.46 5.92
C GLY A 145 15.61 2.06 6.24
N GLU A 146 16.48 3.04 6.46
CA GLU A 146 17.91 2.84 6.78
C GLU A 146 18.22 2.84 8.29
N ASP A 147 17.24 3.12 9.16
CA ASP A 147 17.44 3.09 10.61
C ASP A 147 17.39 1.65 11.15
N LEU A 148 18.49 0.94 10.93
CA LEU A 148 18.67 -0.46 11.28
C LEU A 148 18.58 -0.71 12.79
N ALA A 149 19.04 0.25 13.59
CA ALA A 149 18.97 0.17 15.04
C ALA A 149 17.52 0.23 15.52
N ALA A 150 16.74 1.18 14.98
CA ALA A 150 15.31 1.27 15.27
C ALA A 150 14.56 0.00 14.84
N ALA A 151 14.76 -0.47 13.60
CA ALA A 151 14.11 -1.69 13.12
C ALA A 151 14.38 -2.90 14.02
N THR A 152 15.64 -3.09 14.42
CA THR A 152 16.06 -4.17 15.31
C THR A 152 15.41 -4.06 16.69
N LEU A 153 15.42 -2.86 17.29
CA LEU A 153 14.89 -2.63 18.62
C LEU A 153 13.37 -2.80 18.67
N VAL A 154 12.64 -2.25 17.70
CA VAL A 154 11.19 -2.43 17.58
C VAL A 154 10.84 -3.90 17.40
N THR A 155 11.59 -4.62 16.56
CA THR A 155 11.39 -6.07 16.37
C THR A 155 11.56 -6.85 17.68
N LEU A 156 12.57 -6.50 18.47
CA LEU A 156 12.79 -7.11 19.79
C LEU A 156 11.59 -6.84 20.72
N HIS A 157 11.12 -5.59 20.80
CA HIS A 157 9.97 -5.25 21.62
C HIS A 157 8.69 -5.99 21.19
N LEU A 158 8.42 -6.06 19.89
CA LEU A 158 7.27 -6.82 19.38
C LEU A 158 7.37 -8.31 19.72
N LYS A 159 8.58 -8.87 19.70
CA LYS A 159 8.83 -10.25 20.11
C LYS A 159 8.57 -10.45 21.60
N GLU A 160 8.98 -9.52 22.45
CA GLU A 160 8.70 -9.52 23.90
C GLU A 160 7.21 -9.36 24.20
N LEU A 161 6.47 -8.64 23.35
CA LEU A 161 5.01 -8.51 23.38
C LEU A 161 4.26 -9.72 22.80
N ASN A 162 4.96 -10.81 22.48
CA ASN A 162 4.40 -12.04 21.90
C ASN A 162 3.59 -11.84 20.61
N VAL A 163 3.87 -10.80 19.83
CA VAL A 163 3.25 -10.61 18.52
C VAL A 163 3.57 -11.79 17.62
N LYS A 164 2.52 -12.44 17.11
CA LYS A 164 2.64 -13.71 16.36
C LYS A 164 3.13 -13.52 14.93
N GLN A 165 2.93 -12.35 14.34
CA GLN A 165 3.32 -12.03 12.97
C GLN A 165 4.03 -10.68 12.90
N ILE A 166 5.34 -10.73 12.69
CA ILE A 166 6.24 -9.57 12.64
C ILE A 166 6.95 -9.57 11.28
N ILE A 167 6.53 -8.69 10.39
CA ILE A 167 7.13 -8.51 9.06
C ILE A 167 8.05 -7.30 9.11
N VAL A 168 9.31 -7.46 8.76
CA VAL A 168 10.29 -6.36 8.83
C VAL A 168 10.91 -6.10 7.47
N LYS A 169 11.00 -4.82 7.08
CA LYS A 169 11.79 -4.40 5.92
C LYS A 169 13.28 -4.36 6.30
N ALA A 170 14.12 -5.03 5.51
CA ALA A 170 15.58 -4.95 5.61
C ALA A 170 16.19 -4.35 4.33
N PRO A 171 17.31 -3.63 4.41
CA PRO A 171 17.99 -3.10 3.21
C PRO A 171 18.86 -4.14 2.51
N ASN A 172 19.26 -5.22 3.18
CA ASN A 172 20.18 -6.23 2.64
C ASN A 172 20.07 -7.58 3.37
N ASP A 173 20.73 -8.60 2.80
CA ASP A 173 20.69 -9.98 3.32
C ASP A 173 21.39 -10.15 4.68
N GLU A 174 22.39 -9.32 4.99
CA GLU A 174 23.08 -9.39 6.28
C GLU A 174 22.15 -8.96 7.42
N HIS A 175 21.46 -7.83 7.24
CA HIS A 175 20.51 -7.32 8.22
C HIS A 175 19.25 -8.19 8.31
N LYS A 176 18.86 -8.82 7.19
CA LYS A 176 17.80 -9.83 7.19
C LYS A 176 18.07 -10.94 8.20
N ARG A 177 19.28 -11.53 8.19
CA ARG A 177 19.66 -12.59 9.14
C ARG A 177 19.65 -12.13 10.59
N VAL A 178 19.94 -10.86 10.85
CA VAL A 178 19.88 -10.28 12.20
C VAL A 178 18.43 -10.20 12.67
N LEU A 179 17.54 -9.63 11.86
CA LEU A 179 16.13 -9.45 12.20
C LEU A 179 15.40 -10.79 12.41
N GLU A 180 15.69 -11.80 11.58
CA GLU A 180 15.17 -13.17 11.74
C GLU A 180 15.58 -13.77 13.10
N ARG A 181 16.82 -13.52 13.56
CA ARG A 181 17.30 -14.00 14.86
C ARG A 181 16.71 -13.23 16.05
N VAL A 182 16.39 -11.95 15.85
CA VAL A 182 15.82 -11.09 16.88
C VAL A 182 14.35 -11.44 17.15
N GLY A 183 13.62 -11.85 16.11
CA GLY A 183 12.25 -12.33 16.27
C GLY A 183 11.30 -11.97 15.13
N ALA A 184 11.78 -11.36 14.05
CA ALA A 184 10.98 -11.18 12.84
C ALA A 184 10.52 -12.53 12.31
N THR A 185 9.22 -12.68 12.06
CA THR A 185 8.66 -13.90 11.47
C THR A 185 8.89 -13.94 9.97
N GLU A 186 8.97 -12.77 9.35
CA GLU A 186 9.29 -12.60 7.95
C GLU A 186 10.14 -11.34 7.75
N VAL A 187 11.09 -11.42 6.82
CA VAL A 187 11.94 -10.28 6.46
C VAL A 187 11.99 -10.12 4.94
N LEU A 188 11.54 -8.95 4.51
CA LEU A 188 11.44 -8.54 3.10
C LEU A 188 12.62 -7.64 2.73
N ILE A 189 13.11 -7.75 1.49
CA ILE A 189 14.09 -6.82 0.93
C ILE A 189 13.51 -6.26 -0.39
N PRO A 190 12.59 -5.28 -0.31
CA PRO A 190 11.81 -4.82 -1.46
C PRO A 190 12.67 -4.36 -2.64
N GLU A 191 13.78 -3.67 -2.35
CA GLU A 191 14.71 -3.17 -3.36
C GLU A 191 15.36 -4.31 -4.16
N LYS A 192 15.73 -5.40 -3.49
CA LYS A 192 16.31 -6.59 -4.12
C LYS A 192 15.26 -7.33 -4.95
N GLU A 193 14.06 -7.51 -4.39
CA GLU A 193 12.95 -8.18 -5.08
C GLU A 193 12.54 -7.44 -6.35
N MET A 194 12.43 -6.11 -6.28
CA MET A 194 12.09 -5.28 -7.44
C MET A 194 13.25 -5.22 -8.45
N ALA A 195 14.50 -5.17 -7.99
CA ALA A 195 15.66 -5.23 -8.88
C ALA A 195 15.72 -6.55 -9.65
N ASP A 196 15.49 -7.68 -8.97
CA ASP A 196 15.40 -9.00 -9.61
C ASP A 196 14.26 -9.05 -10.64
N LYS A 197 13.11 -8.43 -10.33
CA LYS A 197 11.98 -8.32 -11.27
C LYS A 197 12.35 -7.53 -12.52
N ILE A 198 12.95 -6.34 -12.35
CA ILE A 198 13.35 -5.48 -13.47
C ILE A 198 14.44 -6.14 -14.31
N ALA A 199 15.49 -6.69 -13.66
CA ALA A 199 16.59 -7.34 -14.36
C ALA A 199 16.11 -8.48 -15.26
N ARG A 200 15.15 -9.28 -14.78
CA ARG A 200 14.55 -10.37 -15.57
C ARG A 200 13.79 -9.86 -16.79
N SER A 201 13.01 -8.80 -16.64
CA SER A 201 12.30 -8.18 -17.77
C SER A 201 13.26 -7.64 -18.83
N LEU A 202 14.45 -7.17 -18.43
CA LEU A 202 15.47 -6.70 -19.38
C LEU A 202 16.26 -7.82 -20.05
N ILE A 203 16.57 -8.90 -19.32
CA ILE A 203 17.29 -10.08 -19.86
C ILE A 203 16.41 -10.82 -20.87
N SER A 204 15.11 -10.87 -20.63
CA SER A 204 14.14 -11.53 -21.49
C SER A 204 13.05 -10.53 -21.87
N PRO A 205 13.23 -9.72 -22.94
CA PRO A 205 12.29 -8.68 -23.36
C PRO A 205 10.87 -9.20 -23.61
N ASN A 206 10.75 -10.49 -23.91
CA ASN A 206 9.47 -11.12 -24.13
C ASN A 206 8.75 -11.44 -22.82
N VAL A 207 9.39 -11.39 -21.65
CA VAL A 207 8.77 -11.59 -20.33
C VAL A 207 8.36 -10.24 -19.73
N LEU A 208 7.06 -10.04 -19.60
CA LEU A 208 6.43 -8.81 -19.12
C LEU A 208 6.19 -8.85 -17.60
N ASP A 209 5.71 -9.97 -17.09
CA ASP A 209 5.54 -10.22 -15.66
C ASP A 209 5.74 -11.71 -15.35
N PHE A 210 6.00 -12.06 -14.10
CA PHE A 210 6.10 -13.45 -13.70
C PHE A 210 5.74 -13.69 -12.24
N ILE A 211 5.21 -14.88 -11.96
CA ILE A 211 4.88 -15.36 -10.63
C ILE A 211 5.63 -16.68 -10.42
N PRO A 212 6.63 -16.73 -9.52
CA PRO A 212 7.34 -17.96 -9.24
C PRO A 212 6.39 -18.97 -8.57
N ILE A 213 6.26 -20.16 -9.16
CA ILE A 213 5.54 -21.29 -8.55
C ILE A 213 6.53 -22.08 -7.67
N SER A 214 7.77 -22.25 -8.15
CA SER A 214 8.85 -22.91 -7.45
C SER A 214 10.20 -22.33 -7.89
N LYS A 215 11.30 -22.89 -7.40
CA LYS A 215 12.64 -22.52 -7.86
C LYS A 215 12.82 -22.72 -9.38
N GLU A 216 12.10 -23.67 -9.98
CA GLU A 216 12.25 -24.05 -11.39
C GLU A 216 11.11 -23.55 -12.27
N PHE A 217 9.88 -23.51 -11.74
CA PHE A 217 8.68 -23.20 -12.52
C PHE A 217 8.14 -21.81 -12.21
N THR A 218 7.65 -21.14 -13.26
CA THR A 218 7.06 -19.81 -13.16
C THR A 218 5.83 -19.73 -14.05
N VAL A 219 4.86 -18.93 -13.62
CA VAL A 219 3.89 -18.33 -14.53
C VAL A 219 4.56 -17.08 -15.10
N SER A 220 4.45 -16.83 -16.40
CA SER A 220 4.96 -15.61 -17.01
C SER A 220 3.95 -15.03 -17.99
N GLU A 221 3.78 -13.71 -17.95
CA GLU A 221 3.18 -12.97 -19.04
C GLU A 221 4.26 -12.73 -20.09
N ILE A 222 4.01 -13.15 -21.33
CA ILE A 222 4.94 -12.96 -22.43
C ILE A 222 4.28 -12.28 -23.62
N ALA A 223 5.03 -11.39 -24.28
CA ALA A 223 4.65 -10.92 -25.60
C ALA A 223 4.64 -12.12 -26.57
N SER A 224 3.64 -12.21 -27.44
CA SER A 224 3.62 -13.30 -28.41
C SER A 224 4.87 -13.25 -29.32
N PRO A 225 5.63 -14.34 -29.44
CA PRO A 225 6.78 -14.40 -30.35
C PRO A 225 6.34 -14.28 -31.82
N PRO A 226 7.12 -13.63 -32.71
CA PRO A 226 6.78 -13.51 -34.13
C PRO A 226 6.55 -14.85 -34.83
N ALA A 227 7.24 -15.90 -34.39
CA ALA A 227 7.06 -17.26 -34.91
C ALA A 227 5.65 -17.83 -34.65
N PHE A 228 4.87 -17.25 -33.73
CA PHE A 228 3.56 -17.73 -33.29
C PHE A 228 2.40 -17.03 -34.01
N PHE A 229 2.66 -15.89 -34.67
CA PHE A 229 1.61 -15.09 -35.28
C PHE A 229 0.83 -15.85 -36.35
N GLY A 230 -0.50 -15.75 -36.27
CA GLY A 230 -1.43 -16.38 -37.20
C GLY A 230 -1.54 -17.90 -37.06
N LYS A 231 -0.82 -18.52 -36.11
CA LYS A 231 -0.90 -19.96 -35.83
C LYS A 231 -1.83 -20.21 -34.65
N THR A 232 -2.48 -21.36 -34.69
CA THR A 232 -3.26 -21.85 -33.56
C THR A 232 -2.34 -22.43 -32.48
N ILE A 233 -2.78 -22.40 -31.21
CA ILE A 233 -2.06 -23.05 -30.10
C ILE A 233 -1.76 -24.52 -30.43
N GLY A 234 -2.71 -25.23 -31.04
CA GLY A 234 -2.58 -26.63 -31.43
C GLY A 234 -1.49 -26.86 -32.50
N GLN A 235 -1.35 -25.96 -33.47
CA GLN A 235 -0.31 -26.03 -34.51
C GLN A 235 1.11 -25.78 -33.96
N LEU A 236 1.22 -25.04 -32.86
CA LEU A 236 2.51 -24.67 -32.28
C LEU A 236 3.13 -25.78 -31.44
N HIS A 237 2.32 -26.74 -30.98
CA HIS A 237 2.77 -27.86 -30.14
C HIS A 237 3.59 -27.38 -28.92
N LEU A 238 3.12 -26.32 -28.25
CA LEU A 238 3.86 -25.58 -27.22
C LEU A 238 4.40 -26.46 -26.10
N ARG A 239 3.58 -27.39 -25.61
CA ARG A 239 3.96 -28.30 -24.52
C ARG A 239 5.11 -29.25 -24.88
N THR A 240 5.13 -29.76 -26.12
CA THR A 240 6.15 -30.74 -26.54
C THR A 240 7.40 -30.08 -27.10
N LYS A 241 7.24 -28.94 -27.80
CA LYS A 241 8.36 -28.26 -28.48
C LYS A 241 9.05 -27.23 -27.61
N TYR A 242 8.28 -26.53 -26.78
CA TYR A 242 8.77 -25.41 -25.96
C TYR A 242 8.64 -25.67 -24.46
N HIS A 243 8.06 -26.81 -24.05
CA HIS A 243 7.88 -27.16 -22.64
C HIS A 243 7.09 -26.13 -21.81
N ILE A 244 6.18 -25.40 -22.47
CA ILE A 244 5.27 -24.43 -21.85
C ILE A 244 3.80 -24.79 -22.10
N GLU A 245 2.93 -24.31 -21.22
CA GLU A 245 1.47 -24.38 -21.35
C GLU A 245 0.88 -22.97 -21.31
N VAL A 246 -0.03 -22.63 -22.24
CA VAL A 246 -0.74 -21.33 -22.23
C VAL A 246 -1.98 -21.45 -21.36
N ILE A 247 -2.06 -20.66 -20.30
CA ILE A 247 -3.20 -20.67 -19.37
C ILE A 247 -4.16 -19.50 -19.58
N ALA A 248 -3.70 -18.42 -20.22
CA ALA A 248 -4.56 -17.32 -20.66
C ALA A 248 -3.94 -16.56 -21.84
N VAL A 249 -4.78 -15.83 -22.57
CA VAL A 249 -4.36 -14.85 -23.57
C VAL A 249 -5.04 -13.52 -23.26
N LYS A 250 -4.27 -12.45 -23.14
CA LYS A 250 -4.79 -11.08 -23.06
C LYS A 250 -4.76 -10.46 -24.45
N GLU A 251 -5.94 -10.15 -24.98
CA GLU A 251 -6.11 -9.43 -26.23
C GLU A 251 -5.99 -7.92 -25.95
N VAL A 252 -4.81 -7.35 -26.16
CA VAL A 252 -4.51 -5.96 -25.75
C VAL A 252 -5.43 -4.94 -26.42
N LEU A 253 -5.80 -5.16 -27.69
CA LEU A 253 -6.62 -4.21 -28.46
C LEU A 253 -8.09 -4.18 -28.03
N SER A 254 -8.61 -5.27 -27.45
CA SER A 254 -10.01 -5.42 -27.04
C SER A 254 -10.19 -5.37 -25.53
N ASP A 255 -9.10 -5.25 -24.76
CA ASP A 255 -9.06 -5.34 -23.30
C ASP A 255 -9.77 -6.59 -22.75
N ARG A 256 -9.65 -7.70 -23.49
CA ARG A 256 -10.31 -8.98 -23.17
C ARG A 256 -9.29 -10.01 -22.73
N VAL A 257 -9.64 -10.78 -21.70
CA VAL A 257 -8.87 -11.94 -21.26
C VAL A 257 -9.59 -13.23 -21.64
N VAL A 258 -8.90 -14.10 -22.38
CA VAL A 258 -9.34 -15.45 -22.71
C VAL A 258 -8.63 -16.42 -21.77
N MET A 259 -9.37 -16.95 -20.80
CA MET A 259 -8.87 -17.97 -19.87
C MET A 259 -8.90 -19.35 -20.53
N ILE A 260 -7.85 -20.15 -20.31
CA ILE A 260 -7.70 -21.53 -20.79
C ILE A 260 -8.06 -21.62 -22.29
N PRO A 261 -7.28 -20.93 -23.15
CA PRO A 261 -7.58 -20.87 -24.57
C PRO A 261 -7.58 -22.27 -25.18
N ARG A 262 -8.53 -22.52 -26.09
CA ARG A 262 -8.64 -23.79 -26.79
C ARG A 262 -7.53 -23.94 -27.83
N ALA A 263 -7.27 -25.18 -28.26
CA ALA A 263 -6.22 -25.48 -29.23
C ALA A 263 -6.41 -24.79 -30.60
N ASP A 264 -7.63 -24.36 -30.94
CA ASP A 264 -7.98 -23.63 -32.16
C ASP A 264 -7.84 -22.10 -32.02
N TYR A 265 -7.47 -21.58 -30.84
CA TYR A 265 -7.21 -20.15 -30.65
C TYR A 265 -6.03 -19.71 -31.52
N VAL A 266 -6.25 -18.72 -32.40
CA VAL A 266 -5.25 -18.13 -33.28
C VAL A 266 -4.53 -17.00 -32.55
N ILE A 267 -3.23 -17.13 -32.38
CA ILE A 267 -2.39 -16.13 -31.71
C ILE A 267 -2.15 -14.94 -32.63
N LYS A 268 -2.41 -13.73 -32.13
CA LYS A 268 -2.18 -12.46 -32.83
C LYS A 268 -0.87 -11.82 -32.37
N ASP A 269 -0.40 -10.83 -33.13
CA ASP A 269 0.78 -10.03 -32.79
C ASP A 269 0.57 -9.14 -31.56
N SER A 270 -0.66 -8.67 -31.35
CA SER A 270 -1.06 -7.88 -30.20
C SER A 270 -1.34 -8.71 -28.93
N ASP A 271 -1.25 -10.03 -28.99
CA ASP A 271 -1.62 -10.89 -27.87
C ASP A 271 -0.48 -10.98 -26.85
N ILE A 272 -0.84 -10.92 -25.57
CA ILE A 272 0.03 -11.30 -24.45
C ILE A 272 -0.38 -12.69 -23.99
N LEU A 273 0.55 -13.63 -24.01
CA LEU A 273 0.32 -15.00 -23.57
C LEU A 273 0.69 -15.10 -22.08
N VAL A 274 -0.19 -15.70 -21.28
CA VAL A 274 0.14 -16.10 -19.91
C VAL A 274 0.49 -17.58 -19.94
N VAL A 275 1.74 -17.91 -19.64
CA VAL A 275 2.28 -19.27 -19.78
C VAL A 275 2.80 -19.82 -18.47
N ILE A 276 2.76 -21.14 -18.32
CA ILE A 276 3.44 -21.88 -17.26
C ILE A 276 4.54 -22.73 -17.88
N GLY A 277 5.74 -22.69 -17.30
CA GLY A 277 6.85 -23.50 -17.77
C GLY A 277 8.08 -23.39 -16.87
N ARG A 278 9.15 -24.11 -17.24
CA ARG A 278 10.47 -23.88 -16.64
C ARG A 278 10.97 -22.52 -17.09
N ARG A 279 11.63 -21.81 -16.17
CA ARG A 279 12.19 -20.48 -16.44
C ARG A 279 13.06 -20.45 -17.71
N GLU A 280 14.00 -21.39 -17.81
CA GLU A 280 14.94 -21.47 -18.94
C GLU A 280 14.26 -21.70 -20.30
N ASP A 281 13.09 -22.34 -20.31
CA ASP A 281 12.36 -22.60 -21.54
C ASP A 281 11.58 -21.36 -22.00
N ILE A 282 11.03 -20.61 -21.04
CA ILE A 282 10.33 -19.34 -21.29
C ILE A 282 11.30 -18.27 -21.79
N GLU A 283 12.48 -18.15 -21.17
CA GLU A 283 13.51 -17.17 -21.56
C GLU A 283 14.03 -17.39 -22.99
N LYS A 284 13.90 -18.61 -23.54
CA LYS A 284 14.27 -18.95 -24.93
C LYS A 284 13.20 -18.63 -25.97
N LEU A 285 12.02 -18.11 -25.58
CA LEU A 285 10.90 -17.84 -26.49
C LEU A 285 11.08 -16.57 -27.35
N GLY A 286 12.31 -16.06 -27.53
CA GLY A 286 12.63 -14.91 -28.38
C GLY A 286 13.23 -15.26 -29.72
#